data_AF-A0AAW3MVZ3-F1
#
_entry.id   AF-A0AAW3MVZ3-F1
#
_cell.length_a   1.000
_cell.length_b   1.000
_cell.length_c   1.000
_cell.angle_alpha   90.00
_cell.angle_beta   90.00
_cell.angle_gamma   90.00
#
_symmetry.space_group_name_H-M   'P 1'
#
loop_
_entity.id
_entity.type
_entity.pdbx_description
1 polymer ?
#
loop_
_entity_poly.entity_id
_entity_poly.type
_entity_poly.pdbx_seq_one_letter_code
_entity_poly.pdbx_strand_id
1 'polypeptide(L)'
;MNQYLTYIAIGFGLLLVALVVPGLKVIAEAVFKALFELLGELVKHKGTFVIWIIKTLTSDHVRVLQHASQSRDVIDPTQKIRRKAEGYEDSEPLSAQIKKVMNWLRGK
;
A
#
# COMPACT_ATOMS: atom_id res chain seq x y z
N MET A 1 -11.97 -7.80 -20.85
CA MET A 1 -10.90 -8.80 -20.68
C MET A 1 -9.56 -8.06 -20.65
N ASN A 2 -8.72 -8.30 -19.64
CA ASN A 2 -7.50 -7.51 -19.43
C ASN A 2 -6.42 -7.93 -20.45
N GLN A 3 -6.04 -7.03 -21.35
CA GLN A 3 -5.12 -7.32 -22.47
C GLN A 3 -3.76 -7.84 -21.97
N TYR A 4 -3.29 -7.35 -20.82
CA TYR A 4 -2.03 -7.81 -20.22
C TYR A 4 -2.06 -9.29 -19.83
N LEU A 5 -3.19 -9.77 -19.29
CA LEU A 5 -3.36 -11.20 -18.95
C LEU A 5 -3.33 -12.07 -20.20
N THR A 6 -3.93 -11.59 -21.29
CA THR A 6 -3.93 -12.30 -22.57
C THR A 6 -2.51 -12.41 -23.15
N TYR A 7 -1.73 -11.33 -23.15
CA TYR A 7 -0.35 -11.37 -23.63
C TYR A 7 0.57 -12.25 -22.77
N ILE A 8 0.39 -12.23 -21.45
CA ILE A 8 1.13 -13.12 -20.54
C ILE A 8 0.80 -14.58 -20.84
N ALA A 9 -0.47 -14.93 -21.06
CA ALA A 9 -0.88 -16.29 -21.39
C ALA A 9 -0.29 -16.76 -22.73
N ILE A 10 -0.29 -15.89 -23.75
CA ILE A 10 0.31 -16.20 -25.06
C ILE A 10 1.83 -16.40 -24.92
N GLY A 11 2.52 -15.52 -24.22
CA GLY A 11 3.96 -15.63 -23.98
C GLY A 11 4.33 -16.92 -23.23
N PHE A 12 3.53 -17.31 -22.23
CA PHE A 12 3.72 -18.57 -21.52
C PHE A 12 3.50 -19.79 -22.43
N GLY A 13 2.48 -19.74 -23.30
CA GLY A 13 2.24 -20.77 -24.30
C GLY A 13 3.40 -20.94 -25.28
N LEU A 14 3.95 -19.85 -25.80
CA LEU A 14 5.13 -19.88 -26.66
C LEU A 14 6.34 -20.48 -25.97
N LEU A 15 6.53 -20.16 -24.69
CA LEU A 15 7.64 -20.64 -23.88
C LEU A 15 7.54 -22.14 -23.57
N LEU A 16 6.31 -22.68 -23.44
CA LEU A 16 6.06 -24.12 -23.34
C LEU A 16 6.31 -24.85 -24.67
N VAL A 17 5.93 -24.27 -25.80
CA VAL A 17 6.22 -24.84 -27.13
C VAL A 17 7.73 -24.87 -27.40
N ALA A 18 8.46 -23.84 -26.95
CA ALA A 18 9.91 -23.75 -27.09
C ALA A 18 10.68 -24.90 -26.38
N LEU A 19 10.10 -25.54 -25.36
CA LEU A 19 10.69 -26.72 -24.71
C LEU A 19 10.74 -27.97 -25.60
N VAL A 20 9.87 -28.04 -26.61
CA VAL A 20 9.72 -29.22 -27.49
C VAL A 20 10.61 -29.13 -28.74
N VAL A 21 11.06 -27.93 -29.08
CA VAL A 21 11.89 -27.70 -30.28
C VAL A 21 13.38 -27.89 -29.95
N PRO A 22 14.07 -28.87 -30.56
CA PRO A 22 15.51 -29.06 -30.37
C PRO A 22 16.27 -27.83 -30.88
N GLY A 23 17.00 -27.16 -29.98
CA GLY A 23 17.71 -25.88 -30.22
C GLY A 23 17.18 -24.73 -29.36
N LEU A 24 15.86 -24.61 -29.19
CA LEU A 24 15.23 -23.61 -28.31
C LEU A 24 15.04 -24.11 -26.87
N LYS A 25 15.00 -25.43 -26.68
CA LYS A 25 14.85 -26.08 -25.38
C LYS A 25 15.84 -25.56 -24.33
N VAL A 26 17.12 -25.40 -24.68
CA VAL A 26 18.17 -24.95 -23.75
C VAL A 26 17.89 -23.53 -23.24
N ILE A 27 17.40 -22.65 -24.12
CA ILE A 27 17.03 -21.27 -23.77
C ILE A 27 15.78 -21.28 -22.89
N ALA A 28 14.77 -22.06 -23.24
CA ALA A 28 13.55 -22.17 -22.45
C ALA A 28 13.82 -22.71 -21.04
N GLU A 29 14.68 -23.72 -20.89
CA GLU A 29 15.08 -24.27 -19.60
C GLU A 29 15.84 -23.24 -18.74
N ALA A 30 16.75 -22.46 -19.34
CA ALA A 30 17.44 -21.38 -18.63
C ALA A 30 16.47 -20.30 -18.14
N VAL A 31 15.48 -19.94 -18.96
CA VAL A 31 14.44 -18.97 -18.58
C VAL A 31 13.56 -19.51 -17.46
N PHE A 32 13.13 -20.77 -17.54
CA PHE A 32 12.37 -21.41 -16.47
C PHE A 32 13.17 -21.46 -15.16
N LYS A 33 14.44 -21.82 -15.22
CA LYS A 33 15.31 -21.86 -14.04
C LYS A 33 15.42 -20.50 -13.37
N ALA A 34 15.66 -19.44 -14.15
CA ALA A 34 15.68 -18.07 -13.63
C ALA A 34 14.32 -17.65 -13.02
N LEU A 35 13.21 -18.01 -13.67
CA LEU A 35 11.85 -17.77 -13.16
C LEU A 35 11.61 -18.49 -11.83
N PHE A 36 12.01 -19.76 -11.71
CA PHE A 36 11.85 -20.53 -10.49
C PHE A 36 12.79 -20.09 -9.37
N GLU A 37 14.02 -19.66 -9.68
CA GLU A 37 14.93 -19.07 -8.71
C GLU A 37 14.38 -17.74 -8.17
N LEU A 38 13.88 -16.87 -9.06
CA LEU A 38 13.21 -15.61 -8.68
C LEU A 38 11.96 -15.88 -7.83
N LEU A 39 11.11 -16.81 -8.25
CA LEU A 39 9.94 -17.24 -7.48
C LEU A 39 10.36 -17.82 -6.12
N GLY A 40 11.39 -18.64 -6.08
CA GLY A 40 11.95 -19.22 -4.87
C GLY A 40 12.47 -18.15 -3.91
N GLU A 41 13.08 -17.09 -4.42
CA GLU A 41 13.59 -15.97 -3.63
C GLU A 41 12.46 -15.06 -3.12
N LEU A 42 11.46 -14.77 -3.95
CA LEU A 42 10.21 -14.14 -3.50
C LEU A 42 9.53 -14.97 -2.41
N VAL A 43 9.54 -16.29 -2.56
CA VAL A 43 8.94 -17.24 -1.63
C VAL A 43 9.72 -17.31 -0.31
N LYS A 44 11.06 -17.23 -0.34
CA LYS A 44 11.91 -17.21 0.86
C LYS A 44 11.61 -16.02 1.77
N HIS A 45 11.22 -14.88 1.19
CA HIS A 45 10.87 -13.68 1.94
C HIS A 45 9.36 -13.53 2.19
N LYS A 46 8.56 -14.60 2.02
CA LYS A 46 7.11 -14.60 2.28
C LYS A 46 6.72 -13.98 3.61
N GLY A 47 7.46 -14.27 4.69
CA GLY A 47 7.19 -13.70 6.01
C GLY A 47 7.29 -12.18 6.00
N THR A 48 8.38 -11.63 5.46
CA THR A 48 8.59 -10.19 5.33
C THR A 48 7.56 -9.54 4.41
N PHE A 49 7.22 -10.18 3.29
CA PHE A 49 6.25 -9.66 2.34
C PHE A 49 4.82 -9.67 2.89
N VAL A 50 4.42 -10.73 3.61
CA VAL A 50 3.13 -10.81 4.29
C VAL A 50 3.04 -9.79 5.42
N ILE A 51 4.07 -9.66 6.25
CA ILE A 51 4.14 -8.62 7.30
C ILE A 51 4.06 -7.22 6.67
N TRP A 52 4.76 -7.01 5.55
CA TRP A 52 4.71 -5.74 4.82
C TRP A 52 3.32 -5.45 4.24
N ILE A 53 2.65 -6.43 3.64
CA ILE A 53 1.28 -6.29 3.14
C ILE A 53 0.33 -5.96 4.28
N ILE A 54 0.36 -6.73 5.38
CA ILE A 54 -0.52 -6.51 6.53
C ILE A 54 -0.29 -5.12 7.12
N LYS A 55 0.97 -4.71 7.28
CA LYS A 55 1.31 -3.37 7.80
C LYS A 55 0.82 -2.27 6.88
N THR A 56 1.00 -2.43 5.57
CA THR A 56 0.54 -1.46 4.56
C THR A 56 -0.98 -1.36 4.56
N LEU A 57 -1.69 -2.48 4.51
CA LEU A 57 -3.15 -2.51 4.54
C LEU A 57 -3.69 -1.87 5.82
N THR A 58 -3.15 -2.26 6.97
CA THR A 58 -3.61 -1.76 8.28
C THR A 58 -3.34 -0.26 8.40
N SER A 59 -2.15 0.20 7.99
CA SER A 59 -1.80 1.63 8.02
C SER A 59 -2.73 2.46 7.13
N ASP A 60 -3.08 1.98 5.94
CA ASP A 60 -4.00 2.69 5.05
C ASP A 60 -5.42 2.73 5.62
N HIS A 61 -5.91 1.64 6.20
CA HIS A 61 -7.23 1.63 6.84
C HIS A 61 -7.28 2.56 8.06
N VAL A 62 -6.21 2.59 8.87
CA VAL A 62 -6.07 3.53 9.98
C VAL A 62 -6.05 4.97 9.47
N ARG A 63 -5.35 5.26 8.37
CA ARG A 63 -5.32 6.59 7.77
C ARG A 63 -6.69 7.01 7.25
N VAL A 64 -7.43 6.11 6.61
CA VAL A 64 -8.80 6.36 6.14
C VAL A 64 -9.74 6.61 7.33
N LEU A 65 -9.64 5.81 8.39
CA LEU A 65 -10.40 6.01 9.64
C LEU A 65 -10.07 7.34 10.32
N GLN A 66 -8.80 7.75 10.33
CA GLN A 66 -8.37 9.05 10.83
C GLN A 66 -8.96 10.19 10.01
N HIS A 67 -8.95 10.08 8.67
CA HIS A 67 -9.57 11.08 7.81
C HIS A 67 -11.09 11.13 7.97
N ALA A 68 -11.74 9.97 8.15
CA ALA A 68 -13.18 9.88 8.36
C ALA A 68 -13.62 10.39 9.74
N SER A 69 -12.75 10.31 10.76
CA SER A 69 -13.02 10.79 12.12
C SER A 69 -12.60 12.23 12.37
N GLN A 70 -11.86 12.85 11.44
CA GLN A 70 -11.50 14.26 11.53
C GLN A 70 -12.67 15.15 11.11
N SER A 71 -12.92 16.20 11.89
CA SER A 71 -13.92 17.21 11.55
C SER A 71 -13.56 17.90 10.24
N ARG A 72 -14.58 18.16 9.43
CA ARG A 72 -14.49 18.84 8.13
C ARG A 72 -13.78 20.21 8.23
N ASP A 73 -13.86 20.85 9.40
CA ASP A 73 -13.20 22.12 9.71
C ASP A 73 -11.68 22.03 9.78
N VAL A 74 -11.13 20.84 10.04
CA VAL A 74 -9.68 20.58 10.14
C VAL A 74 -9.08 20.18 8.79
N ILE A 75 -9.88 19.53 7.93
CA ILE A 75 -9.44 18.97 6.66
C ILE A 75 -9.53 19.99 5.52
N ASP A 76 -10.54 20.87 5.53
CA ASP A 76 -10.76 21.83 4.44
C ASP A 76 -9.90 23.10 4.61
N PRO A 77 -8.86 23.31 3.78
CA PRO A 77 -8.01 24.49 3.87
C PRO A 77 -8.78 25.79 3.61
N THR A 78 -9.90 25.72 2.89
CA THR A 78 -10.78 26.86 2.59
C THR A 78 -11.50 27.34 3.84
N GLN A 79 -11.98 26.40 4.67
CA GLN A 79 -12.61 26.72 5.96
C GLN A 79 -11.61 27.32 6.94
N LYS A 80 -10.37 26.83 6.94
CA LYS A 80 -9.30 27.40 7.77
C LYS A 80 -8.99 28.84 7.40
N ILE A 81 -8.89 29.15 6.10
CA ILE A 81 -8.69 30.53 5.61
C ILE A 81 -9.89 31.42 5.99
N ARG A 82 -11.12 30.89 5.85
CA ARG A 82 -12.34 31.61 6.19
C ARG A 82 -12.44 31.92 7.69
N ARG A 83 -12.17 30.96 8.58
CA ARG A 83 -12.16 31.18 10.04
C ARG A 83 -11.11 32.21 10.47
N LYS A 84 -9.93 32.17 9.84
CA LYS A 84 -8.87 33.15 10.09
C LYS A 84 -9.26 34.56 9.63
N ALA A 85 -10.00 34.68 8.53
CA ALA A 85 -10.56 35.95 8.07
C ALA A 85 -11.71 36.47 8.96
N GLU A 86 -12.49 35.55 9.56
CA GLU A 86 -13.57 35.85 10.51
C GLU A 86 -13.06 36.09 11.95
N GLY A 87 -11.76 36.00 12.20
CA GLY A 87 -11.14 36.31 13.50
C GLY A 87 -11.17 35.20 14.54
N TYR A 88 -11.48 33.95 14.15
CA TYR A 88 -11.44 32.79 15.04
C TYR A 88 -10.01 32.28 15.23
N GLU A 89 -9.67 31.87 16.46
CA GLU A 89 -8.41 31.17 16.75
C GLU A 89 -8.37 29.79 16.08
N ASP A 90 -7.18 29.34 15.68
CA ASP A 90 -6.97 28.01 15.09
C ASP A 90 -7.50 26.92 16.04
N SER A 91 -8.30 25.99 15.53
CA SER A 91 -8.79 24.86 16.32
C SER A 91 -7.60 24.03 16.83
N GLU A 92 -7.46 23.90 18.15
CA GLU A 92 -6.40 23.08 18.74
C GLU A 92 -6.45 21.66 18.17
N PRO A 93 -5.31 21.10 17.72
CA PRO A 93 -5.27 19.75 17.19
C PRO A 93 -5.78 18.76 18.24
N LEU A 94 -6.47 17.69 17.80
CA LEU A 94 -7.05 16.68 18.68
C LEU A 94 -6.02 16.11 19.67
N SER A 95 -4.75 16.02 19.27
CA SER A 95 -3.64 15.60 20.15
C SER A 95 -3.42 16.54 21.34
N ALA A 96 -3.59 17.85 21.18
CA ALA A 96 -3.50 18.84 22.25
C ALA A 96 -4.71 18.74 23.18
N GLN A 97 -5.92 18.55 22.63
CA GLN A 97 -7.14 18.34 23.42
C GLN A 97 -7.07 17.06 24.26
N ILE A 98 -6.65 15.94 23.65
CA ILE A 98 -6.44 14.67 24.36
C ILE A 98 -5.40 14.84 25.48
N LYS A 99 -4.30 15.55 25.21
CA LYS A 99 -3.26 15.81 26.22
C LYS A 99 -3.78 16.67 27.37
N LYS A 100 -4.63 17.66 27.10
CA LYS A 100 -5.28 18.51 28.11
C LYS A 100 -6.24 17.71 28.99
N VAL A 101 -7.06 16.84 28.39
CA VAL A 101 -7.95 15.93 29.14
C VAL A 101 -7.13 14.94 29.97
N MET A 102 -6.06 14.38 29.42
CA MET A 102 -5.15 13.49 30.16
C MET A 102 -4.47 14.17 31.34
N ASN A 103 -4.04 15.43 31.18
CA ASN A 103 -3.42 16.20 32.26
C ASN A 103 -4.45 16.54 33.36
N TRP A 104 -5.67 16.92 32.97
CA TRP A 104 -6.79 17.13 33.89
C TRP A 104 -7.13 15.87 34.69
N LEU A 105 -7.21 14.70 34.04
CA LEU A 105 -7.39 13.41 34.71
C LEU A 105 -6.22 13.03 35.64
N ARG A 106 -5.01 13.53 35.37
CA ARG A 106 -3.82 13.34 36.21
C ARG A 106 -3.67 14.40 37.31
N GLY A 107 -4.59 15.36 37.41
CA GLY A 107 -4.52 16.45 38.40
C GLY A 107 -3.32 17.38 38.23
N LYS A 108 -2.82 17.53 36.99
CA LYS A 108 -1.72 18.46 36.63
C LYS A 108 -2.22 19.61 35.77
#